data_AF-A0A1S2K1G4-F1
#
_entry.id   AF-A0A1S2K1G4-F1
#
_cell.length_a   1.000
_cell.length_b   1.000
_cell.length_c   1.000
_cell.angle_alpha   90.00
_cell.angle_beta   90.00
_cell.angle_gamma   90.00
#
_symmetry.space_group_name_H-M   'P 1'
#
loop_
_entity.id
_entity.type
_entity.pdbx_description
1 polymer ?
#
loop_
_entity_poly.entity_id
_entity_poly.type
_entity_poly.pdbx_seq_one_letter_code
_entity_poly.pdbx_strand_id
1 'polypeptide(L)'
;HPSLFSLAAALHARVPRTFPEPPPAADPWRPDTPRCLLRGVLFALPALAYLLTAPLWDITRHAPVLLAAGAASWAWGQALGHRAHLRLRTGRREAGRTLLAGSALGAAAAPAPAAVPAAAGAAPPGAAGPGRGRGAGGGGRGRGRARGLLLALTPLMAGAAALPWWEPGPLLRSALPLLALLAVLAAAARALTACLTAPAATSADPRPPLRASVPYGLFGLAAAVLTLLEGRHDPFAVLALTLSMGPAEWLLYRYRGWSVTALRASSTPAAFLLRSCGVLALCLTAYLLVLLPPALFIATGPAALLCLAAVLWTALLLQAFGVAWPPALVCLAAAAAVAGAVAAHRTLRP
;
A
#
# COMPACT_ATOMS: atom_id res chain seq x y z
N HIS A 1 -19.30 53.72 -12.36
CA HIS A 1 -18.56 52.45 -12.21
C HIS A 1 -17.32 52.49 -13.11
N PRO A 2 -16.11 52.28 -12.58
CA PRO A 2 -14.85 52.48 -13.32
C PRO A 2 -14.56 51.44 -14.41
N SER A 3 -15.27 50.31 -14.43
CA SER A 3 -15.18 49.29 -15.47
C SER A 3 -16.48 48.51 -15.63
N LEU A 4 -16.65 47.87 -16.78
CA LEU A 4 -17.79 47.00 -17.08
C LEU A 4 -17.90 45.84 -16.05
N PHE A 5 -16.77 45.32 -15.57
CA PHE A 5 -16.72 44.33 -14.49
C PHE A 5 -17.15 44.91 -13.13
N SER A 6 -16.76 46.15 -12.80
CA SER A 6 -17.19 46.80 -11.55
C SER A 6 -18.69 47.14 -11.55
N LEU A 7 -19.26 47.42 -12.74
CA LEU A 7 -20.70 47.60 -12.92
C LEU A 7 -21.43 46.27 -12.80
N ALA A 8 -20.92 45.21 -13.44
CA ALA A 8 -21.48 43.86 -13.35
C ALA A 8 -21.47 43.33 -11.91
N ALA A 9 -20.39 43.55 -11.15
CA ALA A 9 -20.31 43.17 -9.74
C ALA A 9 -21.33 43.92 -8.88
N ALA A 10 -21.53 45.22 -9.12
CA ALA A 10 -22.49 46.03 -8.39
C ALA A 10 -23.95 45.66 -8.72
N LEU A 11 -24.25 45.36 -9.98
CA LEU A 11 -25.56 44.84 -10.40
C LEU A 11 -25.80 43.44 -9.83
N HIS A 12 -24.81 42.56 -9.89
CA HIS A 12 -24.86 41.22 -9.31
C HIS A 12 -25.09 41.27 -7.78
N ALA A 13 -24.57 42.27 -7.06
CA ALA A 13 -24.80 42.42 -5.62
C ALA A 13 -26.20 42.98 -5.28
N ARG A 14 -26.84 43.70 -6.20
CA ARG A 14 -28.15 44.35 -6.00
C ARG A 14 -29.34 43.48 -6.39
N VAL A 15 -29.14 42.49 -7.27
CA VAL A 15 -30.19 41.58 -7.71
C VAL A 15 -30.27 40.41 -6.72
N PRO A 16 -31.39 40.21 -6.00
CA PRO A 16 -31.59 39.04 -5.16
C PRO A 16 -31.43 37.77 -5.99
N ARG A 17 -30.53 36.87 -5.58
CA ARG A 17 -30.27 35.64 -6.32
C ARG A 17 -31.50 34.73 -6.28
N THR A 18 -32.18 34.58 -7.42
CA THR A 18 -33.29 33.62 -7.59
C THR A 18 -32.80 32.17 -7.41
N PHE A 19 -31.53 31.92 -7.73
CA PHE A 19 -30.85 30.65 -7.47
C PHE A 19 -29.62 30.92 -6.59
N PRO A 20 -29.66 30.58 -5.29
CA PRO A 20 -28.49 30.73 -4.44
C PRO A 20 -27.34 29.88 -5.00
N GLU A 21 -26.12 30.37 -4.82
CA GLU A 21 -24.94 29.62 -5.22
C GLU A 21 -24.91 28.29 -4.47
N PRO A 22 -24.76 27.15 -5.18
CA PRO A 22 -24.78 25.86 -4.54
C PRO A 22 -23.68 25.80 -3.47
N PRO A 23 -23.94 25.15 -2.32
CA PRO A 23 -22.94 25.05 -1.27
C PRO A 23 -21.67 24.40 -1.81
N PRO A 24 -20.50 24.72 -1.23
CA PRO A 24 -19.23 24.14 -1.65
C PRO A 24 -19.33 22.62 -1.69
N ALA A 25 -19.07 22.04 -2.87
CA ALA A 25 -19.07 20.60 -3.03
C ALA A 25 -18.06 19.99 -2.05
N ALA A 26 -18.48 18.97 -1.30
CA ALA A 26 -17.61 18.27 -0.37
C ALA A 26 -16.34 17.78 -1.08
N ASP A 27 -15.19 17.89 -0.42
CA ASP A 27 -13.92 17.41 -0.96
C ASP A 27 -13.98 15.87 -1.15
N PRO A 28 -14.00 15.37 -2.39
CA PRO A 28 -14.08 13.94 -2.66
C PRO A 28 -12.80 13.19 -2.21
N TRP A 29 -11.71 13.92 -1.93
CA TRP A 29 -10.42 13.38 -1.51
C TRP A 29 -10.15 13.54 -0.02
N ARG A 30 -11.13 13.99 0.78
CA ARG A 30 -10.96 14.16 2.22
C ARG A 30 -10.45 12.85 2.85
N PRO A 31 -9.25 12.84 3.46
CA PRO A 31 -8.70 11.61 3.99
C PRO A 31 -9.44 11.19 5.26
N ASP A 32 -9.68 9.88 5.38
CA ASP A 32 -10.08 9.24 6.64
C ASP A 32 -8.80 8.93 7.44
N THR A 33 -8.34 9.91 8.23
CA THR A 33 -7.09 9.83 9.01
C THR A 33 -6.95 8.53 9.82
N PRO A 34 -7.90 8.13 10.67
CA PRO A 34 -7.75 6.91 11.46
C PRO A 34 -7.69 5.65 10.59
N ARG A 35 -8.36 5.65 9.43
CA ARG A 35 -8.28 4.54 8.48
C ARG A 35 -6.92 4.44 7.81
N CYS A 36 -6.32 5.57 7.43
CA CYS A 36 -4.99 5.59 6.81
C CYS A 36 -3.93 5.10 7.81
N LEU A 37 -3.97 5.60 9.05
CA LEU A 37 -3.04 5.18 10.10
C LEU A 37 -3.20 3.69 10.47
N LEU A 38 -4.44 3.24 10.70
CA LEU A 38 -4.72 1.83 10.99
C LEU A 38 -4.21 0.92 9.88
N ARG A 39 -4.28 1.36 8.62
CA ARG A 39 -3.79 0.58 7.49
C ARG A 39 -2.27 0.43 7.49
N GLY A 40 -1.53 1.47 7.87
CA GLY A 40 -0.07 1.36 8.10
C GLY A 40 0.25 0.29 9.15
N VAL A 41 -0.46 0.31 10.27
CA VAL A 41 -0.30 -0.71 11.34
C VAL A 41 -0.63 -2.12 10.81
N LEU A 42 -1.75 -2.28 10.11
CA LEU A 42 -2.17 -3.58 9.56
C LEU A 42 -1.20 -4.15 8.53
N PHE A 43 -0.39 -3.32 7.85
CA PHE A 43 0.67 -3.79 6.97
C PHE A 43 1.89 -4.33 7.74
N ALA A 44 2.18 -3.80 8.92
CA ALA A 44 3.32 -4.21 9.73
C ALA A 44 3.02 -5.42 10.64
N LEU A 45 1.80 -5.52 11.16
CA LEU A 45 1.40 -6.56 12.12
C LEU A 45 1.71 -8.01 11.70
N PRO A 46 1.55 -8.42 10.43
CA PRO A 46 1.91 -9.79 10.01
C PRO A 46 3.37 -10.14 10.29
N ALA A 47 4.29 -9.16 10.38
CA ALA A 47 5.69 -9.40 10.69
C ALA A 47 5.90 -9.94 12.12
N LEU A 48 4.94 -9.76 13.04
CA LEU A 48 4.99 -10.33 14.39
C LEU A 48 5.01 -11.88 14.37
N ALA A 49 4.52 -12.50 13.29
CA ALA A 49 4.64 -13.94 13.11
C ALA A 49 6.11 -14.41 13.06
N TYR A 50 7.04 -13.57 12.59
CA TYR A 50 8.46 -13.89 12.59
C TYR A 50 9.03 -13.96 14.01
N LEU A 51 8.62 -13.07 14.92
CA LEU A 51 9.04 -13.11 16.33
C LEU A 51 8.59 -14.40 17.03
N LEU A 52 7.37 -14.86 16.71
CA LEU A 52 6.81 -16.08 17.28
C LEU A 52 7.43 -17.34 16.68
N THR A 53 7.67 -17.35 15.38
CA THR A 53 8.13 -18.56 14.68
C THR A 53 9.63 -18.69 14.58
N ALA A 54 10.42 -17.64 14.77
CA ALA A 54 11.88 -17.68 14.58
C ALA A 54 12.60 -18.87 15.25
N PRO A 55 12.27 -19.30 16.48
CA PRO A 55 12.92 -20.46 17.10
C PRO A 55 12.55 -21.82 16.48
N LEU A 56 11.52 -21.87 15.62
CA LEU A 56 10.99 -23.12 15.06
C LEU A 56 11.65 -23.52 13.74
N TRP A 57 12.50 -22.67 13.15
CA TRP A 57 13.10 -22.93 11.85
C TRP A 57 14.45 -22.26 11.69
N ASP A 58 15.30 -22.86 10.86
CA ASP A 58 16.61 -22.29 10.55
C ASP A 58 16.46 -21.12 9.58
N ILE A 59 16.68 -19.91 10.11
CA ILE A 59 16.60 -18.66 9.34
C ILE A 59 17.59 -18.66 8.17
N THR A 60 18.78 -19.23 8.31
CA THR A 60 19.79 -19.23 7.25
C THR A 60 19.34 -20.06 6.06
N ARG A 61 18.66 -21.18 6.33
CA ARG A 61 18.16 -22.10 5.33
C ARG A 61 16.93 -21.57 4.60
N HIS A 62 15.98 -20.97 5.32
CA HIS A 62 14.67 -20.65 4.75
C HIS A 62 14.46 -19.16 4.42
N ALA A 63 15.31 -18.25 4.92
CA ALA A 63 15.19 -16.82 4.61
C ALA A 63 15.17 -16.52 3.09
N PRO A 64 16.04 -17.10 2.23
CA PRO A 64 16.01 -16.79 0.80
C PRO A 64 14.66 -17.10 0.14
N VAL A 65 14.05 -18.23 0.51
CA VAL A 65 12.74 -18.66 -0.01
C VAL A 65 11.63 -17.71 0.47
N LEU A 66 11.63 -17.34 1.75
CA LEU A 66 10.63 -16.42 2.32
C LEU A 66 10.77 -15.00 1.77
N LEU A 67 11.99 -14.53 1.54
CA LEU A 67 12.27 -13.23 0.93
C LEU A 67 11.79 -13.21 -0.53
N ALA A 68 12.09 -14.27 -1.30
CA ALA A 68 11.62 -14.41 -2.69
C ALA A 68 10.08 -14.50 -2.76
N ALA A 69 9.47 -15.30 -1.89
CA ALA A 69 8.02 -15.42 -1.79
C ALA A 69 7.37 -14.08 -1.41
N GLY A 70 7.94 -13.34 -0.45
CA GLY A 70 7.49 -12.01 -0.06
C GLY A 70 7.61 -10.99 -1.20
N ALA A 71 8.72 -10.99 -1.94
CA ALA A 71 8.90 -10.11 -3.09
C ALA A 71 7.90 -10.43 -4.22
N ALA A 72 7.71 -11.72 -4.53
CA ALA A 72 6.73 -12.17 -5.50
C ALA A 72 5.29 -11.80 -5.08
N SER A 73 4.98 -11.90 -3.79
CA SER A 73 3.66 -11.58 -3.27
C SER A 73 3.36 -10.08 -3.29
N TRP A 74 4.37 -9.23 -3.08
CA TRP A 74 4.27 -7.78 -3.27
C TRP A 74 4.00 -7.41 -4.72
N ALA A 75 4.73 -8.03 -5.66
CA ALA A 75 4.53 -7.83 -7.09
C ALA A 75 3.12 -8.27 -7.51
N TRP A 76 2.71 -9.48 -7.13
CA TRP A 76 1.39 -10.02 -7.45
C TRP A 76 0.26 -9.18 -6.84
N GLY A 77 0.38 -8.85 -5.55
CA GLY A 77 -0.60 -8.03 -4.82
C GLY A 77 -0.76 -6.64 -5.43
N GLN A 78 0.29 -6.08 -6.03
CA GLN A 78 0.21 -4.81 -6.74
C GLN A 78 -0.51 -4.88 -8.08
N ALA A 79 -0.13 -5.82 -8.93
CA ALA A 79 -0.79 -6.02 -10.21
C ALA A 79 -2.28 -6.36 -10.03
N LEU A 80 -2.59 -7.27 -9.08
CA LEU A 80 -3.94 -7.69 -8.76
C LEU A 80 -4.77 -6.56 -8.15
N GLY A 81 -4.19 -5.80 -7.21
CA GLY A 81 -4.86 -4.65 -6.60
C GLY A 81 -5.26 -3.58 -7.62
N HIS A 82 -4.35 -3.24 -8.55
CA HIS A 82 -4.66 -2.33 -9.65
C HIS A 82 -5.77 -2.89 -10.56
N ARG A 83 -5.68 -4.18 -10.93
CA ARG A 83 -6.67 -4.81 -11.81
C ARG A 83 -8.07 -4.83 -11.18
N ALA A 84 -8.15 -5.20 -9.91
CA ALA A 84 -9.39 -5.19 -9.15
C ALA A 84 -9.97 -3.77 -9.05
N HIS A 85 -9.13 -2.74 -8.90
CA HIS A 85 -9.57 -1.36 -8.91
C HIS A 85 -10.18 -0.95 -10.27
N LEU A 86 -9.54 -1.28 -11.39
CA LEU A 86 -10.14 -1.01 -12.70
C LEU A 86 -11.50 -1.70 -12.86
N ARG A 87 -11.65 -2.91 -12.30
CA ARG A 87 -12.89 -3.69 -12.33
C ARG A 87 -13.97 -3.15 -11.39
N LEU A 88 -13.64 -2.28 -10.43
CA LEU A 88 -14.66 -1.58 -9.62
C LEU A 88 -15.51 -0.62 -10.47
N ARG A 89 -14.97 -0.12 -11.59
CA ARG A 89 -15.75 0.71 -12.54
C ARG A 89 -16.90 -0.08 -13.16
N THR A 90 -16.68 -1.36 -13.46
CA THR A 90 -17.71 -2.25 -14.01
C THR A 90 -18.69 -2.71 -12.93
N GLY A 91 -18.19 -3.00 -11.72
CA GLY A 91 -19.04 -3.39 -10.61
C GLY A 91 -18.29 -4.10 -9.48
N ARG A 92 -18.95 -4.20 -8.32
CA ARG A 92 -18.36 -4.81 -7.12
C ARG A 92 -18.18 -6.32 -7.27
N ARG A 93 -19.11 -7.00 -7.96
CA ARG A 93 -19.05 -8.43 -8.23
C ARG A 93 -17.88 -8.79 -9.14
N GLU A 94 -17.65 -7.96 -10.14
CA GLU A 94 -16.62 -8.07 -11.16
C GLU A 94 -15.22 -7.90 -10.56
N ALA A 95 -15.06 -6.93 -9.65
CA ALA A 95 -13.87 -6.77 -8.84
C ALA A 95 -13.66 -7.97 -7.91
N GLY A 96 -14.71 -8.46 -7.25
CA GLY A 96 -14.68 -9.65 -6.39
C GLY A 96 -14.22 -10.92 -7.14
N ARG A 97 -14.77 -11.19 -8.33
CA ARG A 97 -14.35 -12.29 -9.20
C ARG A 97 -12.88 -12.19 -9.61
N THR A 98 -12.43 -10.97 -9.91
CA THR A 98 -11.03 -10.70 -10.27
C THR A 98 -10.10 -11.00 -9.11
N LEU A 99 -10.47 -10.57 -7.90
CA LEU A 99 -9.71 -10.86 -6.68
C LEU A 99 -9.66 -12.36 -6.39
N LEU A 100 -10.79 -13.08 -6.49
CA LEU A 100 -10.84 -14.52 -6.23
C LEU A 100 -9.97 -15.31 -7.20
N ALA A 101 -10.14 -15.07 -8.51
CA ALA A 101 -9.34 -15.76 -9.53
C ALA A 101 -7.85 -15.41 -9.40
N GLY A 102 -7.54 -14.13 -9.17
CA GLY A 102 -6.17 -13.68 -8.97
C GLY A 102 -5.54 -14.23 -7.68
N SER A 103 -6.30 -14.36 -6.58
CA SER A 103 -5.78 -14.96 -5.35
C SER A 103 -5.54 -16.46 -5.50
N ALA A 104 -6.42 -17.17 -6.21
CA ALA A 104 -6.25 -18.60 -6.48
C ALA A 104 -5.01 -18.87 -7.37
N LEU A 105 -4.86 -18.09 -8.45
CA LEU A 105 -3.68 -18.17 -9.31
C LEU A 105 -2.40 -17.79 -8.57
N GLY A 106 -2.45 -16.74 -7.74
CA GLY A 106 -1.31 -16.34 -6.92
C GLY A 106 -0.92 -17.41 -5.90
N ALA A 107 -1.89 -18.11 -5.30
CA ALA A 107 -1.63 -19.21 -4.38
C ALA A 107 -1.05 -20.44 -5.10
N ALA A 108 -1.52 -20.74 -6.31
CA ALA A 108 -1.00 -21.85 -7.12
C ALA A 108 0.40 -21.58 -7.69
N ALA A 109 0.68 -20.32 -8.03
CA ALA A 109 1.97 -19.89 -8.57
C ALA A 109 2.99 -19.51 -7.48
N ALA A 110 2.55 -19.35 -6.23
CA ALA A 110 3.47 -19.19 -5.12
C ALA A 110 4.39 -20.42 -5.11
N PRO A 111 5.72 -20.24 -5.04
CA PRO A 111 6.60 -21.37 -4.84
C PRO A 111 6.16 -22.03 -3.54
N ALA A 112 5.53 -23.21 -3.65
CA ALA A 112 5.31 -24.05 -2.50
C ALA A 112 6.70 -24.27 -1.91
N PRO A 113 6.97 -23.93 -0.64
CA PRO A 113 8.15 -24.47 -0.01
C PRO A 113 7.97 -25.98 -0.12
N ALA A 114 8.70 -26.60 -1.05
CA ALA A 114 8.70 -28.04 -1.23
C ALA A 114 8.99 -28.64 0.15
N ALA A 115 8.00 -29.34 0.70
CA ALA A 115 8.10 -30.12 1.92
C ALA A 115 9.01 -29.51 3.02
N VAL A 116 8.50 -28.53 3.76
CA VAL A 116 8.83 -28.55 5.20
C VAL A 116 8.15 -29.82 5.72
N PRO A 117 8.89 -30.84 6.19
CA PRO A 117 8.27 -32.06 6.69
C PRO A 117 7.26 -31.67 7.76
N ALA A 118 6.14 -32.42 7.78
CA ALA A 118 4.94 -32.21 8.58
C ALA A 118 5.14 -32.30 10.12
N ALA A 119 6.29 -31.86 10.64
CA ALA A 119 6.63 -31.72 12.04
C ALA A 119 7.15 -30.31 12.42
N ALA A 120 7.28 -29.37 11.47
CA ALA A 120 7.59 -27.98 11.76
C ALA A 120 6.67 -27.08 10.92
N GLY A 121 5.93 -26.20 11.61
CA GLY A 121 4.81 -25.43 11.07
C GLY A 121 5.08 -24.84 9.70
N ALA A 122 4.28 -25.27 8.72
CA ALA A 122 4.23 -24.71 7.38
C ALA A 122 4.16 -23.18 7.48
N ALA A 123 5.19 -22.51 6.96
CA ALA A 123 5.16 -21.07 6.76
C ALA A 123 3.91 -20.76 5.92
N PRO A 124 3.00 -19.93 6.42
CA PRO A 124 1.71 -19.79 5.79
C PRO A 124 1.87 -19.15 4.41
N PRO A 125 1.29 -19.74 3.34
CA PRO A 125 1.15 -19.07 2.06
C PRO A 125 0.06 -17.99 2.22
N GLY A 126 0.41 -16.90 2.90
CA GLY A 126 -0.54 -15.90 3.39
C GLY A 126 -0.09 -14.47 3.15
N ALA A 127 1.09 -14.25 2.56
CA ALA A 127 1.55 -12.92 2.18
C ALA A 127 0.90 -12.44 0.87
N ALA A 128 -0.30 -12.89 0.50
CA ALA A 128 -1.14 -12.10 -0.39
C ALA A 128 -1.48 -10.82 0.38
N GLY A 129 -0.58 -9.82 0.32
CA GLY A 129 -0.74 -8.56 1.02
C GLY A 129 -2.17 -8.07 0.76
N PRO A 130 -2.92 -7.66 1.81
CA PRO A 130 -4.33 -7.30 1.67
C PRO A 130 -4.42 -6.35 0.49
N GLY A 131 -5.01 -6.86 -0.60
CA GLY A 131 -4.88 -6.30 -1.94
C GLY A 131 -4.99 -4.80 -1.82
N ARG A 132 -3.92 -4.09 -2.19
CA ARG A 132 -3.80 -2.65 -2.01
C ARG A 132 -5.03 -2.04 -2.67
N GLY A 133 -6.04 -1.74 -1.85
CA GLY A 133 -7.21 -0.97 -2.18
C GLY A 133 -6.77 0.45 -2.46
N ARG A 134 -6.17 0.64 -3.62
CA ARG A 134 -6.17 1.87 -4.37
C ARG A 134 -7.19 1.67 -5.46
N GLY A 135 -8.44 1.99 -5.12
CA GLY A 135 -8.95 3.19 -5.73
C GLY A 135 -10.43 3.42 -5.52
N ALA A 136 -10.68 4.72 -5.37
CA ALA A 136 -11.86 5.52 -5.68
C ALA A 136 -13.25 4.90 -5.54
N GLY A 137 -14.10 5.64 -4.80
CA GLY A 137 -15.53 5.75 -5.11
C GLY A 137 -16.42 4.73 -4.40
N GLY A 138 -16.99 5.14 -3.27
CA GLY A 138 -18.09 4.41 -2.65
C GLY A 138 -18.17 4.72 -1.16
N GLY A 139 -18.91 5.77 -0.83
CA GLY A 139 -19.24 6.15 0.54
C GLY A 139 -19.74 4.96 1.36
N GLY A 140 -19.38 4.96 2.64
CA GLY A 140 -20.18 4.34 3.70
C GLY A 140 -19.65 3.08 4.39
N ARG A 141 -18.62 2.36 3.92
CA ARG A 141 -18.25 1.06 4.55
C ARG A 141 -16.75 0.80 4.80
N GLY A 142 -15.99 1.86 5.11
CA GLY A 142 -14.53 1.80 5.29
C GLY A 142 -14.01 1.31 6.66
N ARG A 143 -14.82 1.39 7.73
CA ARG A 143 -14.31 1.20 9.11
C ARG A 143 -14.47 -0.22 9.67
N GLY A 144 -15.50 -0.96 9.24
CA GLY A 144 -15.76 -2.32 9.74
C GLY A 144 -14.74 -3.37 9.28
N ARG A 145 -14.19 -3.22 8.06
CA ARG A 145 -13.24 -4.20 7.49
C ARG A 145 -11.85 -4.11 8.09
N ALA A 146 -11.34 -2.91 8.31
CA ALA A 146 -10.03 -2.71 8.93
C ALA A 146 -10.02 -3.15 10.40
N ARG A 147 -11.12 -2.89 11.14
CA ARG A 147 -11.32 -3.42 12.49
C ARG A 147 -11.40 -4.95 12.52
N GLY A 148 -12.13 -5.55 11.58
CA GLY A 148 -12.19 -7.01 11.46
C GLY A 148 -10.83 -7.65 11.19
N LEU A 149 -9.97 -7.02 10.38
CA LEU A 149 -8.60 -7.50 10.16
C LEU A 149 -7.73 -7.32 11.40
N LEU A 150 -7.86 -6.21 12.12
CA LEU A 150 -7.16 -6.01 13.39
C LEU A 150 -7.54 -7.11 14.40
N LEU A 151 -8.84 -7.41 14.52
CA LEU A 151 -9.34 -8.50 15.35
C LEU A 151 -8.79 -9.86 14.93
N ALA A 152 -8.64 -10.11 13.63
CA ALA A 152 -8.05 -11.36 13.14
C ALA A 152 -6.55 -11.50 13.48
N LEU A 153 -5.85 -10.38 13.69
CA LEU A 153 -4.42 -10.35 14.02
C LEU A 153 -4.14 -10.29 15.52
N THR A 154 -5.17 -10.25 16.38
CA THR A 154 -4.99 -10.22 17.84
C THR A 154 -4.20 -11.40 18.39
N PRO A 155 -4.27 -12.65 17.85
CA PRO A 155 -3.44 -13.75 18.36
C PRO A 155 -1.94 -13.47 18.20
N LEU A 156 -1.54 -12.86 17.07
CA LEU A 156 -0.15 -12.46 16.84
C LEU A 156 0.28 -11.34 17.79
N MET A 157 -0.57 -10.33 17.97
CA MET A 157 -0.30 -9.22 18.87
C MET A 157 -0.15 -9.69 20.31
N ALA A 158 -1.06 -10.53 20.79
CA ALA A 158 -1.04 -11.07 22.14
C ALA A 158 0.21 -11.95 22.36
N GLY A 159 0.50 -12.85 21.41
CA GLY A 159 1.69 -13.70 21.50
C GLY A 159 2.98 -12.90 21.51
N ALA A 160 3.15 -11.97 20.56
CA ALA A 160 4.36 -11.16 20.47
C ALA A 160 4.52 -10.22 21.68
N ALA A 161 3.41 -9.67 22.20
CA ALA A 161 3.44 -8.86 23.41
C ALA A 161 3.85 -9.68 24.64
N ALA A 162 3.52 -10.96 24.73
CA ALA A 162 3.87 -11.79 25.89
C ALA A 162 5.35 -12.21 25.93
N LEU A 163 6.05 -12.24 24.77
CA LEU A 163 7.43 -12.71 24.64
C LEU A 163 8.45 -12.12 25.64
N PRO A 164 8.39 -10.82 26.03
CA PRO A 164 9.35 -10.27 26.99
C PRO A 164 9.21 -10.85 28.41
N TRP A 165 8.06 -11.42 28.75
CA TRP A 165 7.73 -11.90 30.10
C TRP A 165 7.53 -13.41 30.17
N TRP A 166 7.27 -14.05 29.04
CA TRP A 166 6.94 -15.46 28.98
C TRP A 166 7.38 -16.08 27.67
N GLU A 167 8.04 -17.23 27.77
CA GLU A 167 8.49 -18.00 26.62
C GLU A 167 7.42 -19.05 26.25
N PRO A 168 6.65 -18.84 25.17
CA PRO A 168 5.64 -19.79 24.74
C PRO A 168 6.31 -21.03 24.15
N GLY A 169 5.85 -22.22 24.57
CA GLY A 169 6.32 -23.49 23.99
C GLY A 169 6.05 -23.60 22.48
N PRO A 170 6.64 -24.60 21.79
CA PRO A 170 6.60 -24.72 20.32
C PRO A 170 5.18 -24.83 19.76
N LEU A 171 4.27 -25.46 20.51
CA LEU A 171 2.85 -25.57 20.14
C LEU A 171 2.19 -24.18 20.05
N LEU A 172 2.41 -23.30 21.01
CA LEU A 172 1.77 -21.98 21.01
C LEU A 172 2.44 -21.04 20.00
N ARG A 173 3.77 -21.12 19.85
CA ARG A 173 4.53 -20.39 18.82
C ARG A 173 4.06 -20.69 17.39
N SER A 174 3.54 -21.88 17.13
CA SER A 174 2.95 -22.26 15.83
C SER A 174 1.43 -22.05 15.76
N ALA A 175 0.70 -22.32 16.84
CA ALA A 175 -0.76 -22.18 16.89
C ALA A 175 -1.23 -20.72 16.77
N LEU A 176 -0.54 -19.75 17.38
CA LEU A 176 -0.96 -18.34 17.32
C LEU A 176 -0.88 -17.75 15.90
N PRO A 177 0.23 -17.91 15.15
CA PRO A 177 0.28 -17.52 13.73
C PRO A 177 -0.73 -18.26 12.87
N LEU A 178 -0.94 -19.57 13.10
CA LEU A 178 -1.93 -20.36 12.36
C LEU A 178 -3.36 -19.84 12.62
N LEU A 179 -3.70 -19.56 13.87
CA LEU A 179 -5.00 -19.02 14.25
C LEU A 179 -5.23 -17.65 13.59
N ALA A 180 -4.22 -16.77 13.61
CA ALA A 180 -4.30 -15.48 12.95
C ALA A 180 -4.47 -15.62 11.43
N LEU A 181 -3.74 -16.54 10.79
CA LEU A 181 -3.91 -16.85 9.37
C LEU A 181 -5.35 -17.28 9.07
N LEU A 182 -5.88 -18.26 9.81
CA LEU A 182 -7.23 -18.76 9.62
C LEU A 182 -8.28 -17.65 9.81
N ALA A 183 -8.10 -16.80 10.81
CA ALA A 183 -8.96 -15.65 11.05
C ALA A 183 -8.90 -14.62 9.90
N VAL A 184 -7.70 -14.36 9.35
CA VAL A 184 -7.51 -13.49 8.17
C VAL A 184 -8.17 -14.08 6.94
N LEU A 185 -8.01 -15.39 6.69
CA LEU A 185 -8.65 -16.10 5.59
C LEU A 185 -10.18 -16.04 5.72
N ALA A 186 -10.73 -16.25 6.91
CA ALA A 186 -12.16 -16.12 7.17
C ALA A 186 -12.66 -14.68 6.93
N ALA A 187 -11.90 -13.66 7.38
CA ALA A 187 -12.23 -12.26 7.12
C ALA A 187 -12.19 -11.93 5.61
N ALA A 188 -11.19 -12.45 4.89
CA ALA A 188 -11.06 -12.30 3.44
C ALA A 188 -12.21 -12.98 2.70
N ALA A 189 -12.56 -14.21 3.07
CA ALA A 189 -13.69 -14.95 2.51
C ALA A 189 -15.00 -14.18 2.70
N ARG A 190 -15.30 -13.70 3.91
CA ARG A 190 -16.50 -12.87 4.16
C ARG A 190 -16.52 -11.60 3.31
N ALA A 191 -15.37 -10.94 3.17
CA ALA A 191 -15.25 -9.74 2.34
C ALA A 191 -15.46 -10.04 0.85
N LEU A 192 -14.93 -11.16 0.35
CA LEU A 192 -15.11 -11.63 -1.02
C LEU A 192 -16.56 -12.04 -1.27
N THR A 193 -17.18 -12.81 -0.38
CA THR A 193 -18.59 -13.20 -0.47
C THR A 193 -19.47 -11.96 -0.57
N ALA A 194 -19.25 -10.93 0.27
CA ALA A 194 -19.99 -9.68 0.20
C ALA A 194 -19.82 -8.92 -1.13
N CYS A 195 -18.70 -9.10 -1.84
CA CYS A 195 -18.53 -8.57 -3.19
C CYS A 195 -19.22 -9.46 -4.24
N LEU A 196 -19.13 -10.78 -4.10
CA LEU A 196 -19.68 -11.75 -5.05
C LEU A 196 -21.20 -11.85 -5.03
N THR A 197 -21.84 -11.51 -3.91
CA THR A 197 -23.31 -11.40 -3.77
C THR A 197 -23.87 -10.07 -4.26
N ALA A 198 -23.02 -9.10 -4.61
CA ALA A 198 -23.49 -7.88 -5.25
C ALA A 198 -24.12 -8.21 -6.63
N PRO A 199 -25.07 -7.38 -7.12
CA PRO A 199 -25.62 -7.54 -8.47
C PRO A 199 -24.51 -7.60 -9.52
N ALA A 200 -24.69 -8.47 -10.52
CA ALA A 200 -23.78 -8.51 -11.66
C ALA A 200 -23.97 -7.24 -12.51
N ALA A 201 -22.89 -6.75 -13.11
CA ALA A 201 -22.99 -5.66 -14.05
C ALA A 201 -23.83 -6.07 -15.26
N THR A 202 -24.77 -5.21 -15.65
CA THR A 202 -25.54 -5.31 -16.90
C THR A 202 -24.79 -4.67 -18.07
N SER A 203 -23.79 -3.83 -17.81
CA SER A 203 -22.99 -3.18 -18.86
C SER A 203 -21.93 -4.12 -19.44
N ALA A 204 -21.79 -4.07 -20.76
CA ALA A 204 -20.76 -4.78 -21.52
C ALA A 204 -19.41 -4.04 -21.52
N ASP A 205 -19.03 -3.44 -20.39
CA ASP A 205 -17.76 -2.72 -20.31
C ASP A 205 -16.59 -3.67 -20.60
N PRO A 206 -15.69 -3.32 -21.54
CA PRO A 206 -14.60 -4.20 -21.93
C PRO A 206 -13.67 -4.48 -20.75
N ARG A 207 -13.20 -5.73 -20.65
CA ARG A 207 -12.24 -6.10 -19.60
C ARG A 207 -10.93 -5.36 -19.81
N PRO A 208 -10.33 -4.78 -18.76
CA PRO A 208 -9.05 -4.10 -18.90
C PRO A 208 -7.97 -5.10 -19.34
N PRO A 209 -7.07 -4.72 -20.27
CA PRO A 209 -6.03 -5.61 -20.76
C PRO A 209 -5.05 -5.95 -19.64
N LEU A 210 -4.51 -7.17 -19.64
CA LEU A 210 -3.58 -7.65 -18.59
C LEU A 210 -2.33 -6.77 -18.49
N ARG A 211 -1.82 -6.29 -19.63
CA ARG A 211 -0.63 -5.42 -19.71
C ARG A 211 -0.76 -4.11 -18.92
N ALA A 212 -1.98 -3.62 -18.67
CA ALA A 212 -2.19 -2.41 -17.88
C ALA A 212 -1.74 -2.58 -16.42
N SER A 213 -1.76 -3.81 -15.90
CA SER A 213 -1.36 -4.14 -14.52
C SER A 213 0.13 -4.47 -14.37
N VAL A 214 0.84 -4.75 -15.47
CA VAL A 214 2.25 -5.15 -15.47
C VAL A 214 3.16 -4.11 -14.78
N PRO A 215 3.11 -2.80 -15.11
CA PRO A 215 4.02 -1.84 -14.47
C PRO A 215 3.80 -1.73 -12.95
N TYR A 216 2.58 -1.97 -12.46
CA TYR A 216 2.30 -2.00 -11.03
C TYR A 216 2.92 -3.21 -10.34
N GLY A 217 2.90 -4.39 -10.99
CA GLY A 217 3.57 -5.59 -10.48
C GLY A 217 5.08 -5.45 -10.47
N LEU A 218 5.66 -4.92 -11.56
CA LEU A 218 7.08 -4.63 -11.67
C LEU A 218 7.56 -3.64 -10.61
N PHE A 219 6.81 -2.56 -10.41
CA PHE A 219 7.09 -1.63 -9.32
C PHE A 219 6.97 -2.29 -7.95
N GLY A 220 5.96 -3.15 -7.73
CA GLY A 220 5.80 -3.90 -6.48
C GLY A 220 7.00 -4.79 -6.18
N LEU A 221 7.54 -5.47 -7.20
CA LEU A 221 8.77 -6.26 -7.11
C LEU A 221 9.97 -5.38 -6.77
N ALA A 222 10.17 -4.29 -7.51
CA ALA A 222 11.28 -3.37 -7.30
C ALA A 222 11.26 -2.77 -5.89
N ALA A 223 10.10 -2.31 -5.44
CA ALA A 223 9.91 -1.77 -4.09
C ALA A 223 10.24 -2.82 -3.02
N ALA A 224 9.80 -4.06 -3.19
CA ALA A 224 10.13 -5.13 -2.27
C ALA A 224 11.64 -5.39 -2.23
N VAL A 225 12.29 -5.53 -3.38
CA VAL A 225 13.74 -5.76 -3.46
C VAL A 225 14.52 -4.62 -2.82
N LEU A 226 14.21 -3.36 -3.14
CA LEU A 226 14.88 -2.20 -2.55
C LEU A 226 14.68 -2.14 -1.03
N THR A 227 13.48 -2.38 -0.53
CA THR A 227 13.20 -2.43 0.92
C THR A 227 13.94 -3.58 1.60
N LEU A 228 14.05 -4.76 0.97
CA LEU A 228 14.80 -5.89 1.52
C LEU A 228 16.32 -5.65 1.50
N LEU A 229 16.84 -4.98 0.48
CA LEU A 229 18.25 -4.60 0.41
C LEU A 229 18.59 -3.56 1.48
N GLU A 230 17.73 -2.57 1.71
CA GLU A 230 17.88 -1.64 2.83
C GLU A 230 17.78 -2.38 4.18
N GLY A 231 16.81 -3.29 4.31
CA GLY A 231 16.61 -4.12 5.50
C GLY A 231 17.77 -5.05 5.84
N ARG A 232 18.59 -5.41 4.85
CA ARG A 232 19.83 -6.18 5.07
C ARG A 232 20.87 -5.35 5.81
N HIS A 233 20.88 -4.04 5.63
CA HIS A 233 21.75 -3.13 6.39
C HIS A 233 21.19 -2.87 7.78
N ASP A 234 19.88 -2.59 7.86
CA ASP A 234 19.20 -2.38 9.13
C ASP A 234 17.73 -2.85 9.08
N PRO A 235 17.34 -3.90 9.84
CA PRO A 235 15.97 -4.39 9.88
C PRO A 235 14.92 -3.32 10.28
N PHE A 236 15.31 -2.31 11.06
CA PHE A 236 14.41 -1.21 11.44
C PHE A 236 13.97 -0.38 10.24
N ALA A 237 14.75 -0.35 9.15
CA ALA A 237 14.37 0.32 7.91
C ALA A 237 13.09 -0.27 7.31
N VAL A 238 12.96 -1.60 7.31
CA VAL A 238 11.77 -2.29 6.77
C VAL A 238 10.54 -1.95 7.61
N LEU A 239 10.69 -1.92 8.93
CA LEU A 239 9.62 -1.57 9.86
C LEU A 239 9.18 -0.11 9.66
N ALA A 240 10.15 0.82 9.60
CA ALA A 240 9.89 2.24 9.39
C ALA A 240 9.15 2.48 8.06
N LEU A 241 9.63 1.91 6.95
CA LEU A 241 8.98 2.03 5.64
C LEU A 241 7.57 1.44 5.66
N THR A 242 7.38 0.26 6.27
CA THR A 242 6.08 -0.41 6.32
C THR A 242 5.06 0.38 7.13
N LEU A 243 5.43 0.88 8.31
CA LEU A 243 4.56 1.71 9.15
C LEU A 243 4.24 3.05 8.48
N SER A 244 5.21 3.63 7.76
CA SER A 244 5.04 4.89 7.03
C SER A 244 4.02 4.82 5.89
N MET A 245 3.59 3.62 5.47
CA MET A 245 2.58 3.45 4.43
C MET A 245 1.25 4.14 4.76
N GLY A 246 0.88 4.22 6.04
CA GLY A 246 -0.32 4.91 6.49
C GLY A 246 -0.25 6.43 6.27
N PRO A 247 0.76 7.11 6.85
CA PRO A 247 1.07 8.52 6.55
C PRO A 247 1.24 8.79 5.05
N ALA A 248 1.92 7.91 4.31
CA ALA A 248 2.09 8.02 2.87
C ALA A 248 0.73 8.07 2.16
N GLU A 249 -0.19 7.13 2.45
CA GLU A 249 -1.54 7.12 1.89
C GLU A 249 -2.32 8.39 2.24
N TRP A 250 -2.22 8.86 3.48
CA TRP A 250 -2.87 10.10 3.91
C TRP A 250 -2.39 11.30 3.10
N LEU A 251 -1.07 11.43 2.89
CA LEU A 251 -0.46 12.50 2.11
C LEU A 251 -0.81 12.43 0.62
N LEU A 252 -0.98 11.23 0.04
CA LEU A 252 -1.47 11.07 -1.33
C LEU A 252 -2.90 11.62 -1.49
N TYR A 253 -3.79 11.37 -0.53
CA TYR A 253 -5.14 11.93 -0.54
C TYR A 253 -5.12 13.45 -0.38
N ARG A 254 -4.28 13.98 0.53
CA ARG A 254 -4.10 15.42 0.71
C ARG A 254 -3.58 16.10 -0.54
N TYR A 255 -2.56 15.53 -1.18
CA TYR A 255 -2.03 16.05 -2.44
C TYR A 255 -3.13 16.18 -3.50
N ARG A 256 -3.98 15.16 -3.64
CA ARG A 256 -5.10 15.19 -4.60
C ARG A 256 -6.12 16.26 -4.27
N GLY A 257 -6.57 16.34 -3.01
CA GLY A 257 -7.53 17.36 -2.58
C GLY A 257 -6.99 18.78 -2.78
N TRP A 258 -5.76 19.03 -2.31
CA TRP A 258 -5.11 20.33 -2.45
C TRP A 258 -4.77 20.69 -3.89
N SER A 259 -4.46 19.72 -4.76
CA SER A 259 -4.27 19.97 -6.19
C SER A 259 -5.57 20.36 -6.88
N VAL A 260 -6.72 19.79 -6.49
CA VAL A 260 -8.03 20.23 -7.01
C VAL A 260 -8.35 21.65 -6.55
N THR A 261 -8.05 21.99 -5.29
CA THR A 261 -8.19 23.36 -4.79
C THR A 261 -7.27 24.32 -5.54
N ALA A 262 -6.01 23.92 -5.78
CA ALA A 262 -5.07 24.71 -6.57
C ALA A 262 -5.55 24.93 -8.00
N LEU A 263 -6.14 23.90 -8.64
CA LEU A 263 -6.74 24.00 -9.96
C LEU A 263 -7.89 25.02 -9.97
N ARG A 264 -8.81 24.94 -9.01
CA ARG A 264 -9.95 25.87 -8.90
C ARG A 264 -9.52 27.31 -8.63
N ALA A 265 -8.38 27.51 -7.97
CA ALA A 265 -7.88 28.83 -7.59
C ALA A 265 -6.87 29.43 -8.59
N SER A 266 -6.56 28.73 -9.69
CA SER A 266 -5.59 29.18 -10.69
C SER A 266 -6.28 29.65 -11.96
N SER A 267 -5.89 30.82 -12.46
CA SER A 267 -6.40 31.38 -13.73
C SER A 267 -5.48 31.09 -14.93
N THR A 268 -4.27 30.60 -14.69
CA THR A 268 -3.30 30.26 -15.76
C THR A 268 -2.64 28.89 -15.51
N PRO A 269 -2.18 28.21 -16.58
CA PRO A 269 -1.45 26.94 -16.44
C PRO A 269 -0.18 27.06 -15.59
N ALA A 270 0.57 28.16 -15.73
CA ALA A 270 1.79 28.39 -14.96
C ALA A 270 1.51 28.56 -13.46
N ALA A 271 0.45 29.30 -13.10
CA ALA A 271 0.04 29.45 -11.70
C ALA A 271 -0.41 28.11 -11.09
N PHE A 272 -1.12 27.29 -11.87
CA PHE A 272 -1.50 25.95 -11.45
C PHE A 272 -0.26 25.07 -11.20
N LEU A 273 0.68 25.05 -12.15
CA LEU A 273 1.93 24.28 -12.02
C LEU A 273 2.70 24.67 -10.75
N LEU A 274 2.92 25.97 -10.52
CA LEU A 274 3.64 26.46 -9.34
C LEU A 274 2.94 26.04 -8.03
N ARG A 275 1.61 26.17 -7.96
CA ARG A 275 0.83 25.77 -6.78
C ARG A 275 0.88 24.26 -6.56
N SER A 276 0.73 23.46 -7.63
CA SER A 276 0.84 22.01 -7.56
C SER A 276 2.24 21.54 -7.17
N CYS A 277 3.29 22.21 -7.64
CA CYS A 277 4.68 21.96 -7.20
C CYS A 277 4.86 22.30 -5.72
N GLY A 278 4.32 23.42 -5.25
CA GLY A 278 4.34 23.78 -3.82
C GLY A 278 3.63 22.76 -2.94
N VAL A 279 2.45 22.28 -3.37
CA VAL A 279 1.70 21.21 -2.69
C VAL A 279 2.47 19.89 -2.70
N LEU A 280 3.14 19.55 -3.81
CA LEU A 280 3.98 18.37 -3.91
C LEU A 280 5.14 18.44 -2.92
N ALA A 281 5.88 19.55 -2.92
CA ALA A 281 7.01 19.77 -2.03
C ALA A 281 6.57 19.71 -0.56
N LEU A 282 5.45 20.35 -0.21
CA LEU A 282 4.88 20.27 1.14
C LEU A 282 4.56 18.84 1.56
N CYS A 283 3.87 18.08 0.72
CA CYS A 283 3.52 16.70 1.03
C CYS A 283 4.75 15.79 1.14
N LEU A 284 5.74 15.96 0.26
CA LEU A 284 6.97 15.18 0.30
C LEU A 284 7.79 15.50 1.56
N THR A 285 7.99 16.79 1.86
CA THR A 285 8.69 17.21 3.09
C THR A 285 7.99 16.71 4.33
N ALA A 286 6.65 16.82 4.41
CA ALA A 286 5.88 16.28 5.52
C ALA A 286 6.05 14.76 5.65
N TYR A 287 6.11 14.02 4.55
CA TYR A 287 6.36 12.58 4.58
C TYR A 287 7.75 12.25 5.13
N LEU A 288 8.78 12.97 4.67
CA LEU A 288 10.15 12.76 5.13
C LEU A 288 10.32 13.14 6.60
N LEU A 289 9.65 14.20 7.08
CA LEU A 289 9.65 14.57 8.50
C LEU A 289 9.02 13.49 9.39
N VAL A 290 7.99 12.78 8.91
CA VAL A 290 7.42 11.63 9.65
C VAL A 290 8.41 10.47 9.74
N LEU A 291 9.24 10.27 8.72
CA LEU A 291 10.24 9.21 8.67
C LEU A 291 11.58 9.58 9.29
N LEU A 292 11.87 10.87 9.50
CA LEU A 292 13.15 11.32 10.04
C LEU A 292 13.43 10.74 11.43
N PRO A 293 12.51 10.75 12.42
CA PRO A 293 12.78 10.17 13.74
C PRO A 293 13.23 8.70 13.68
N PRO A 294 12.51 7.75 13.04
CA PRO A 294 13.00 6.38 12.93
C PRO A 294 14.28 6.27 12.09
N ALA A 295 14.49 7.15 11.10
CA ALA A 295 15.72 7.17 10.30
C ALA A 295 16.97 7.55 11.10
N LEU A 296 16.83 8.36 12.15
CA LEU A 296 17.94 8.74 13.04
C LEU A 296 18.40 7.58 13.94
N PHE A 297 17.59 6.54 14.11
CA PHE A 297 17.95 5.33 14.85
C PHE A 297 18.62 4.25 13.99
N ILE A 298 18.75 4.48 12.67
CA ILE A 298 19.36 3.54 11.75
C ILE A 298 20.87 3.71 11.73
N ALA A 299 21.61 2.60 11.86
CA ALA A 299 23.06 2.61 11.98
C ALA A 299 23.78 3.18 10.75
N THR A 300 23.22 3.00 9.55
CA THR A 300 23.76 3.52 8.28
C THR A 300 23.45 5.00 8.02
N GLY A 301 22.72 5.65 8.94
CA GLY A 301 22.30 7.03 8.84
C GLY A 301 21.00 7.22 8.04
N PRO A 302 20.39 8.42 8.11
CA PRO A 302 19.03 8.63 7.63
C PRO A 302 18.91 8.77 6.11
N ALA A 303 20.00 9.06 5.40
CA ALA A 303 19.97 9.46 4.00
C ALA A 303 19.39 8.38 3.07
N ALA A 304 19.87 7.13 3.19
CA ALA A 304 19.43 6.03 2.33
C ALA A 304 17.93 5.75 2.48
N LEU A 305 17.45 5.64 3.74
CA LEU A 305 16.03 5.44 4.05
C LEU A 305 15.16 6.58 3.51
N LEU A 306 15.55 7.84 3.74
CA LEU A 306 14.77 9.01 3.31
C LEU A 306 14.73 9.14 1.79
N CYS A 307 15.85 8.90 1.10
CA CYS A 307 15.91 8.87 -0.36
C CYS A 307 15.02 7.74 -0.92
N LEU A 308 15.11 6.53 -0.37
CA LEU A 308 14.28 5.41 -0.78
C LEU A 308 12.79 5.72 -0.58
N ALA A 309 12.43 6.27 0.59
CA ALA A 309 11.07 6.68 0.88
C ALA A 309 10.55 7.74 -0.10
N ALA A 310 11.36 8.77 -0.40
CA ALA A 310 11.01 9.81 -1.37
C ALA A 310 10.74 9.22 -2.77
N VAL A 311 11.60 8.31 -3.23
CA VAL A 311 11.46 7.63 -4.52
C VAL A 311 10.18 6.78 -4.55
N LEU A 312 9.96 5.95 -3.53
CA LEU A 312 8.78 5.08 -3.47
C LEU A 312 7.49 5.90 -3.38
N TRP A 313 7.44 6.95 -2.56
CA TRP A 313 6.26 7.79 -2.44
C TRP A 313 5.93 8.51 -3.75
N THR A 314 6.93 9.10 -4.41
CA THR A 314 6.78 9.77 -5.70
C THR A 314 6.32 8.78 -6.79
N ALA A 315 6.89 7.59 -6.83
CA ALA A 315 6.49 6.53 -7.76
C ALA A 315 5.02 6.11 -7.55
N LEU A 316 4.60 5.93 -6.30
CA LEU A 316 3.21 5.62 -5.94
C LEU A 316 2.25 6.76 -6.33
N LEU A 317 2.69 8.02 -6.21
CA LEU A 317 1.94 9.21 -6.63
C LEU A 317 1.73 9.22 -8.14
N LEU A 318 2.79 9.06 -8.93
CA LEU A 318 2.74 9.02 -10.39
C LEU A 318 1.81 7.89 -10.87
N GLN A 319 1.94 6.70 -10.27
CA GLN A 319 1.06 5.56 -10.54
C GLN A 319 -0.41 5.84 -10.22
N ALA A 320 -0.67 6.60 -9.17
CA ALA A 320 -2.01 7.06 -8.81
C ALA A 320 -2.58 8.03 -9.86
N PHE A 321 -1.76 8.77 -10.59
CA PHE A 321 -2.17 9.61 -11.73
C PHE A 321 -2.15 8.87 -13.08
N GLY A 322 -1.92 7.56 -13.08
CA GLY A 322 -1.91 6.74 -14.30
C GLY A 322 -0.56 6.70 -15.03
N VAL A 323 0.47 7.37 -14.51
CA VAL A 323 1.83 7.31 -15.04
C VAL A 323 2.56 6.14 -14.36
N ALA A 324 2.45 4.95 -14.94
CA ALA A 324 2.90 3.72 -14.29
C ALA A 324 4.26 3.18 -14.78
N TRP A 325 4.57 3.31 -16.06
CA TRP A 325 5.80 2.75 -16.64
C TRP A 325 7.09 3.46 -16.20
N PRO A 326 7.20 4.79 -16.29
CA PRO A 326 8.43 5.47 -15.86
C PRO A 326 8.85 5.14 -14.43
N PRO A 327 7.99 5.24 -13.39
CA PRO A 327 8.41 4.90 -12.04
C PRO A 327 8.72 3.41 -11.87
N ALA A 328 8.03 2.50 -12.59
CA ALA A 328 8.34 1.07 -12.54
C ALA A 328 9.74 0.78 -13.10
N LEU A 329 10.09 1.35 -14.24
CA LEU A 329 11.41 1.15 -14.87
C LEU A 329 12.54 1.75 -14.04
N VAL A 330 12.36 2.97 -13.51
CA VAL A 330 13.37 3.61 -12.65
C VAL A 330 13.61 2.79 -11.38
N CYS A 331 12.55 2.35 -10.69
CA CYS A 331 12.70 1.53 -9.49
C CYS A 331 13.31 0.16 -9.80
N LEU A 332 12.95 -0.48 -10.94
CA LEU A 332 13.55 -1.74 -11.35
C LEU A 332 15.05 -1.60 -11.67
N ALA A 333 15.43 -0.55 -12.41
CA ALA A 333 16.82 -0.27 -12.72
C ALA A 333 17.63 -0.04 -11.44
N ALA A 334 17.10 0.74 -10.50
CA ALA A 334 17.72 0.93 -9.19
C ALA A 334 17.85 -0.38 -8.41
N ALA A 335 16.79 -1.19 -8.37
CA ALA A 335 16.81 -2.49 -7.69
C ALA A 335 17.87 -3.43 -8.29
N ALA A 336 17.96 -3.49 -9.63
CA ALA A 336 18.93 -4.31 -10.34
C ALA A 336 20.37 -3.81 -10.10
N ALA A 337 20.61 -2.49 -10.14
CA ALA A 337 21.93 -1.91 -9.90
C ALA A 337 22.43 -2.21 -8.48
N VAL A 338 21.59 -2.00 -7.45
CA VAL A 338 21.97 -2.26 -6.06
C VAL A 338 22.16 -3.76 -5.82
N ALA A 339 21.26 -4.61 -6.32
CA ALA A 339 21.40 -6.06 -6.19
C ALA A 339 22.67 -6.59 -6.88
N GLY A 340 22.99 -6.07 -8.07
CA GLY A 340 24.20 -6.42 -8.82
C GLY A 340 25.48 -6.01 -8.09
N ALA A 341 25.51 -4.80 -7.51
CA ALA A 341 26.64 -4.35 -6.69
C ALA A 341 26.87 -5.25 -5.47
N VAL A 342 25.79 -5.68 -4.79
CA VAL A 342 25.87 -6.61 -3.67
C VAL A 342 26.40 -7.98 -4.11
N ALA A 343 25.97 -8.49 -5.27
CA ALA A 343 26.46 -9.76 -5.81
C ALA A 343 27.95 -9.71 -6.15
N ALA A 344 28.40 -8.64 -6.82
CA ALA A 344 29.81 -8.44 -7.18
C ALA A 344 30.73 -8.30 -5.95
N HIS A 345 30.27 -7.65 -4.88
CA HIS A 345 31.03 -7.55 -3.64
C HIS A 345 31.20 -8.90 -2.93
N ARG A 346 30.24 -9.84 -3.07
CA ARG A 346 30.35 -11.19 -2.50
C ARG A 346 31.34 -12.07 -3.26
N THR A 347 31.45 -11.91 -4.57
CA THR A 347 32.40 -12.69 -5.38
C THR A 347 33.87 -12.27 -5.17
N LEU A 348 34.10 -11.10 -4.56
CA LEU A 348 35.43 -10.53 -4.32
C LEU A 348 35.96 -10.75 -2.89
N ARG A 349 35.17 -11.34 -1.98
CA ARG A 349 35.63 -11.76 -0.65
C ARG A 349 35.59 -13.29 -0.58
N PRO A 350 36.76 -13.98 -0.64
CA PRO A 350 36.83 -15.44 -0.51
C PRO A 350 36.41 -15.92 0.88
#